data_AF-A0A0M9WJH2-F1
#
_entry.id   AF-A0A0M9WJH2-F1
#
_cell.length_a   1.000
_cell.length_b   1.000
_cell.length_c   1.000
_cell.angle_alpha   90.00
_cell.angle_beta   90.00
_cell.angle_gamma   90.00
#
_symmetry.space_group_name_H-M   'P 1'
#
loop_
_entity.id
_entity.type
_entity.pdbx_description
1 polymer ?
#
loop_
_entity_poly.entity_id
_entity_poly.type
_entity_poly.pdbx_seq_one_letter_code
_entity_poly.pdbx_strand_id
1 'polypeptide(L)'
;MGKNIDTPAYLTSDDAKYTLGIHRGPLISKGDDEGAHLAHIESAGGLSLETRKLKRTEKFQRHWKRFWCLHLLVTIIFLAIFLPVFFLVAIPAISQMVVNKSDLVLVNASVLNPRPDKIQLTLLSALDLKIALPVRIEPITLDLFVRDTGADKAWGQANIDGKIIKGNTTLGVSQIETPLTNLATWDEYVHNVVFEKETALSVRGVTNSYLGVLKSKVTMDKDIMSPVLDQFKKFSISDSGLIPAREDGTNLIGNVSLPNPSVLTLDIGTLVLDVKSGDLVIGNATVKDVTLKPGDNVFPLTGALDIHTMIENLGDVLASQAKAIKTGNLALDTVTRTVTWNGTLVPYYTNVMKQLTLTANVPIADLIKNTVHNLLSGNETLTDILKSGGDTSKLLGNLSSGDDSDSDSSILSETSELASKMKTSIGVRDMFRGANPVKRDLIINSLAGLYKKL
;
A
#
# COMPACT_ATOMS: atom_id res chain seq x y z
N MET A 1 -95.22 27.82 36.64
CA MET A 1 -95.62 27.21 37.92
C MET A 1 -94.86 25.89 38.06
N GLY A 2 -93.71 25.91 38.73
CA GLY A 2 -92.77 24.78 38.79
C GLY A 2 -93.27 23.68 39.71
N LYS A 3 -93.28 22.44 39.23
CA LYS A 3 -93.75 21.29 40.01
C LYS A 3 -92.55 20.39 40.32
N ASN A 4 -92.19 20.37 41.59
CA ASN A 4 -91.25 19.44 42.21
C ASN A 4 -91.61 17.99 41.86
N ILE A 5 -90.61 17.21 41.45
CA ILE A 5 -90.68 15.75 41.41
C ILE A 5 -89.56 15.24 42.29
N ASP A 6 -89.93 14.82 43.50
CA ASP A 6 -89.06 14.16 44.45
C ASP A 6 -88.55 12.85 43.83
N THR A 7 -87.25 12.81 43.56
CA THR A 7 -86.57 11.60 43.09
C THR A 7 -86.05 10.86 44.32
N PRO A 8 -86.43 9.60 44.55
CA PRO A 8 -86.09 8.90 45.79
C PRO A 8 -84.58 8.64 45.93
N ALA A 9 -84.07 8.81 47.15
CA ALA A 9 -82.65 8.90 47.53
C ALA A 9 -81.78 7.64 47.30
N TYR A 10 -82.29 6.61 46.62
CA TYR A 10 -81.53 5.40 46.26
C TYR A 10 -80.95 5.45 44.83
N LEU A 11 -81.10 6.57 44.11
CA LEU A 11 -80.53 6.80 42.78
C LEU A 11 -79.37 7.82 42.76
N THR A 12 -78.90 8.29 43.92
CA THR A 12 -77.81 9.26 44.06
C THR A 12 -76.55 8.71 44.73
N SER A 13 -76.35 7.39 44.73
CA SER A 13 -75.06 6.79 45.06
C SER A 13 -74.39 6.19 43.83
N ASP A 14 -73.12 6.54 43.62
CA ASP A 14 -72.26 6.07 42.51
C ASP A 14 -71.97 4.55 42.53
N ASP A 15 -72.50 3.83 43.51
CA ASP A 15 -72.25 2.40 43.72
C ASP A 15 -73.28 1.46 43.07
N ALA A 16 -74.31 2.00 42.41
CA ALA A 16 -75.37 1.20 41.78
C ALA A 16 -75.08 0.74 40.34
N LYS A 17 -73.85 0.96 39.81
CA LYS A 17 -73.53 0.70 38.39
C LYS A 17 -72.84 -0.64 38.07
N TYR A 18 -72.61 -1.51 39.05
CA TYR A 18 -71.87 -2.77 38.81
C TYR A 18 -72.39 -3.99 39.58
N THR A 19 -73.70 -4.25 39.55
CA THR A 19 -74.28 -5.48 40.13
C THR A 19 -74.87 -6.40 39.05
N LEU A 20 -73.99 -7.02 38.27
CA LEU A 20 -74.31 -8.25 37.53
C LEU A 20 -73.14 -9.23 37.67
N GLY A 21 -73.26 -10.14 38.63
CA GLY A 21 -72.20 -11.10 38.94
C GLY A 21 -72.35 -11.71 40.33
N ILE A 22 -73.34 -12.58 40.47
CA ILE A 22 -73.54 -13.48 41.60
C ILE A 22 -72.25 -14.29 41.78
N HIS A 23 -71.66 -14.28 42.98
CA HIS A 23 -70.34 -14.81 43.37
C HIS A 23 -69.16 -13.81 43.44
N ARG A 24 -69.30 -12.79 44.28
CA ARG A 24 -68.15 -12.24 45.02
C ARG A 24 -68.51 -12.09 46.49
N GLY A 25 -67.71 -12.70 47.36
CA GLY A 25 -67.79 -12.54 48.81
C GLY A 25 -67.51 -11.08 49.23
N PRO A 26 -67.76 -10.73 50.50
CA PRO A 26 -67.81 -9.34 50.93
C PRO A 26 -66.48 -8.62 50.71
N LEU A 27 -66.53 -7.49 50.02
CA LEU A 27 -65.41 -6.56 49.90
C LEU A 27 -65.33 -5.75 51.19
N ILE A 28 -64.20 -5.87 51.88
CA ILE A 28 -63.87 -5.11 53.09
C ILE A 28 -63.59 -3.66 52.67
N SER A 29 -64.46 -2.74 53.08
CA SER A 29 -64.26 -1.30 53.00
C SER A 29 -63.23 -0.85 54.02
N LYS A 30 -62.36 0.07 53.63
CA LYS A 30 -61.29 0.65 54.44
C LYS A 30 -61.88 1.78 55.29
N GLY A 31 -61.89 1.61 56.61
CA GLY A 31 -62.27 2.66 57.57
C GLY A 31 -62.03 2.18 59.01
N ASP A 32 -61.05 2.82 59.64
CA ASP A 32 -60.82 3.13 61.06
C ASP A 32 -61.04 2.08 62.17
N ASP A 33 -59.90 1.77 62.80
CA ASP A 33 -59.57 1.61 64.23
C ASP A 33 -60.53 1.00 65.27
N GLU A 34 -59.85 0.28 66.19
CA GLU A 34 -60.24 -0.15 67.54
C GLU A 34 -61.22 -1.33 67.73
N GLY A 35 -60.60 -2.48 68.03
CA GLY A 35 -60.86 -3.28 69.23
C GLY A 35 -62.29 -3.73 69.55
N ALA A 36 -62.64 -4.97 69.19
CA ALA A 36 -63.50 -5.79 70.03
C ALA A 36 -63.33 -7.28 69.72
N HIS A 37 -63.05 -8.02 70.78
CA HIS A 37 -63.22 -9.47 70.92
C HIS A 37 -64.67 -9.89 70.59
N LEU A 38 -64.88 -11.20 70.42
CA LEU A 38 -66.14 -11.96 70.21
C LEU A 38 -66.38 -12.31 68.72
N ALA A 39 -66.66 -13.55 68.31
CA ALA A 39 -67.05 -14.74 69.04
C ALA A 39 -66.44 -15.98 68.37
N HIS A 40 -65.78 -16.79 69.17
CA HIS A 40 -65.43 -18.16 68.86
C HIS A 40 -66.73 -18.98 68.89
N ILE A 41 -67.20 -19.45 67.74
CA ILE A 41 -68.22 -20.51 67.65
C ILE A 41 -67.54 -21.71 67.01
N GLU A 42 -67.37 -22.72 67.85
CA GLU A 42 -66.87 -24.03 67.54
C GLU A 42 -67.98 -24.84 66.84
N SER A 43 -67.74 -25.28 65.60
CA SER A 43 -68.52 -26.36 64.99
C SER A 43 -67.65 -27.15 64.00
N ALA A 44 -67.31 -28.35 64.46
CA ALA A 44 -66.89 -29.55 63.73
C ALA A 44 -65.95 -29.39 62.50
N GLY A 45 -64.66 -29.71 62.72
CA GLY A 45 -63.74 -30.13 61.65
C GLY A 45 -62.83 -29.04 61.08
N GLY A 46 -62.13 -28.29 61.92
CA GLY A 46 -61.21 -27.23 61.49
C GLY A 46 -59.79 -27.71 61.17
N LEU A 47 -59.49 -27.95 59.89
CA LEU A 47 -58.15 -27.68 59.36
C LEU A 47 -57.98 -26.16 59.32
N SER A 48 -57.20 -25.62 60.25
CA SER A 48 -56.81 -24.21 60.26
C SER A 48 -56.04 -23.87 58.98
N LEU A 49 -56.71 -23.22 58.02
CA LEU A 49 -56.06 -22.60 56.86
C LEU A 49 -55.47 -21.26 57.30
N GLU A 50 -54.27 -21.33 57.86
CA GLU A 50 -53.38 -20.17 57.94
C GLU A 50 -53.20 -19.62 56.51
N THR A 51 -53.63 -18.38 56.26
CA THR A 51 -53.53 -17.77 54.93
C THR A 51 -52.08 -17.42 54.64
N ARG A 52 -51.31 -18.41 54.20
CA ARG A 52 -49.90 -18.27 53.84
C ARG A 52 -49.78 -17.27 52.69
N LYS A 53 -49.13 -16.12 52.93
CA LYS A 53 -48.70 -15.21 51.85
C LYS A 53 -47.70 -15.95 50.96
N LEU A 54 -48.19 -16.52 49.87
CA LEU A 54 -47.41 -17.29 48.89
C LEU A 54 -46.25 -16.44 48.34
N LYS A 55 -45.03 -16.99 48.39
CA LYS A 55 -43.83 -16.37 47.82
C LYS A 55 -43.99 -16.20 46.30
N ARG A 56 -43.34 -15.19 45.69
CA ARG A 56 -43.43 -14.91 44.23
C ARG A 56 -43.18 -16.16 43.37
N THR A 57 -42.30 -17.05 43.85
CA THR A 57 -41.97 -18.35 43.23
C THR A 57 -43.12 -19.35 43.23
N GLU A 58 -43.90 -19.44 44.31
CA GLU A 58 -45.07 -20.34 44.42
C GLU A 58 -46.24 -19.87 43.55
N LYS A 59 -46.39 -18.55 43.35
CA LYS A 59 -47.36 -17.98 42.40
C LYS A 59 -46.98 -18.24 40.95
N PHE A 60 -45.70 -18.15 40.62
CA PHE A 60 -45.18 -18.45 39.28
C PHE A 60 -45.37 -19.94 38.92
N GLN A 61 -45.11 -20.85 39.87
CA GLN A 61 -45.35 -22.28 39.68
C GLN A 61 -46.84 -22.61 39.47
N ARG A 62 -47.75 -21.96 40.21
CA ARG A 62 -49.19 -22.15 40.03
C ARG A 62 -49.70 -21.59 38.70
N HIS A 63 -49.10 -20.51 38.20
CA HIS A 63 -49.40 -19.92 36.90
C HIS A 63 -48.93 -20.81 35.74
N TRP A 64 -47.72 -21.37 35.84
CA TRP A 64 -47.15 -22.27 34.83
C TRP A 64 -47.92 -23.58 34.70
N LYS A 65 -48.39 -24.16 35.83
CA LYS A 65 -49.24 -25.36 35.82
C LYS A 65 -50.67 -25.07 35.32
N ARG A 66 -51.19 -23.86 35.53
CA ARG A 66 -52.56 -23.48 35.13
C ARG A 66 -52.69 -23.11 33.65
N PHE A 67 -51.65 -22.49 33.07
CA PHE A 67 -51.65 -22.02 31.67
C PHE A 67 -50.63 -22.74 30.79
N TRP A 68 -50.22 -23.95 31.17
CA TRP A 68 -49.18 -24.72 30.47
C TRP A 68 -49.48 -24.89 28.97
N CYS A 69 -50.73 -25.15 28.59
CA CYS A 69 -51.16 -25.27 27.19
C CYS A 69 -50.96 -23.97 26.39
N LEU A 70 -51.26 -22.81 26.98
CA LEU A 70 -51.05 -21.51 26.33
C LEU A 70 -49.56 -21.20 26.17
N HIS A 71 -48.73 -21.52 27.17
CA HIS A 71 -47.28 -21.33 27.08
C HIS A 71 -46.67 -22.25 26.02
N LEU A 72 -47.13 -23.51 25.94
CA LEU A 72 -46.71 -24.45 24.91
C LEU A 72 -47.07 -23.94 23.49
N LEU A 73 -48.29 -23.43 23.31
CA LEU A 73 -48.72 -22.84 22.03
C LEU A 73 -47.89 -21.60 21.67
N VAL A 74 -47.66 -20.68 22.62
CA VAL A 74 -46.83 -19.48 22.39
C VAL A 74 -45.39 -19.88 22.08
N THR A 75 -44.82 -20.87 22.77
CA THR A 75 -43.48 -21.37 22.48
C THR A 75 -43.39 -22.00 21.09
N ILE A 76 -44.42 -22.75 20.64
CA ILE A 76 -44.45 -23.30 19.28
C ILE A 76 -44.51 -22.17 18.25
N ILE A 77 -45.37 -21.17 18.43
CA ILE A 77 -45.46 -20.02 17.52
C ILE A 77 -44.14 -19.25 17.51
N PHE A 78 -43.57 -18.97 18.69
CA PHE A 78 -42.28 -18.32 18.82
C PHE A 78 -41.20 -19.10 18.09
N LEU A 79 -41.10 -20.42 18.28
CA LEU A 79 -40.10 -21.26 17.65
C LEU A 79 -40.29 -21.34 16.13
N ALA A 80 -41.55 -21.41 15.66
CA ALA A 80 -41.90 -21.43 14.25
C ALA A 80 -41.51 -20.12 13.53
N ILE A 81 -41.51 -18.98 14.22
CA ILE A 81 -41.06 -17.69 13.67
C ILE A 81 -39.55 -17.52 13.89
N PHE A 82 -39.05 -17.86 15.08
CA PHE A 82 -37.66 -17.67 15.48
C PHE A 82 -36.71 -18.54 14.67
N LEU A 83 -37.01 -19.81 14.45
CA LEU A 83 -36.12 -20.71 13.69
C LEU A 83 -35.86 -20.18 12.26
N PRO A 84 -36.89 -19.86 11.44
CA PRO A 84 -36.66 -19.27 10.12
C PRO A 84 -35.88 -17.96 10.18
N VAL A 85 -36.25 -17.04 11.09
CA VAL A 85 -35.57 -15.74 11.19
C VAL A 85 -34.10 -15.91 11.60
N PHE A 86 -33.83 -16.78 12.58
CA PHE A 86 -32.48 -17.04 13.08
C PHE A 86 -31.60 -17.64 11.98
N PHE A 87 -32.06 -18.70 11.31
CA PHE A 87 -31.25 -19.41 10.31
C PHE A 87 -31.17 -18.69 8.96
N LEU A 88 -32.24 -18.03 8.50
CA LEU A 88 -32.27 -17.40 7.17
C LEU A 88 -31.79 -15.94 7.17
N VAL A 89 -31.88 -15.24 8.31
CA VAL A 89 -31.52 -13.82 8.39
C VAL A 89 -30.33 -13.59 9.31
N ALA A 90 -30.41 -14.06 10.57
CA ALA A 90 -29.38 -13.74 11.56
C ALA A 90 -28.02 -14.39 11.22
N ILE A 91 -28.01 -15.68 10.88
CA ILE A 91 -26.76 -16.40 10.56
C ILE A 91 -26.05 -15.83 9.32
N PRO A 92 -26.70 -15.63 8.15
CA PRO A 92 -26.07 -14.98 7.00
C PRO A 92 -25.58 -13.56 7.31
N ALA A 93 -26.36 -12.77 8.06
CA ALA A 93 -25.97 -11.41 8.44
C ALA A 93 -24.72 -11.40 9.34
N ILE A 94 -24.62 -12.33 10.30
CA ILE A 94 -23.44 -12.47 11.16
C ILE A 94 -22.23 -12.90 10.33
N SER A 95 -22.39 -13.90 9.44
CA SER A 95 -21.29 -14.34 8.58
C SER A 95 -20.78 -13.21 7.69
N GLN A 96 -21.67 -12.40 7.12
CA GLN A 96 -21.28 -11.23 6.32
C GLN A 96 -20.62 -10.15 7.18
N MET A 97 -21.12 -9.91 8.40
CA MET A 97 -20.50 -8.97 9.33
C MET A 97 -19.06 -9.38 9.69
N VAL A 98 -18.78 -10.67 9.86
CA VAL A 98 -17.42 -11.19 10.12
C VAL A 98 -16.50 -10.88 8.95
N VAL A 99 -16.95 -11.11 7.70
CA VAL A 99 -16.18 -10.74 6.50
C VAL A 99 -15.97 -9.22 6.45
N ASN A 100 -17.01 -8.42 6.68
CA ASN A 100 -16.91 -6.97 6.63
C ASN A 100 -15.97 -6.39 7.71
N LYS A 101 -15.91 -7.00 8.90
CA LYS A 101 -15.03 -6.60 10.00
C LYS A 101 -13.64 -7.23 9.97
N SER A 102 -13.38 -8.19 9.07
CA SER A 102 -12.08 -8.83 9.00
C SER A 102 -11.03 -7.87 8.43
N ASP A 103 -9.82 -7.95 8.97
CA ASP A 103 -8.67 -7.22 8.45
C ASP A 103 -7.94 -8.08 7.42
N LEU A 104 -7.63 -7.50 6.27
CA LEU A 104 -6.85 -8.14 5.22
C LEU A 104 -5.66 -7.25 4.91
N VAL A 105 -4.46 -7.74 5.22
CA VAL A 105 -3.21 -7.00 5.02
C VAL A 105 -2.35 -7.73 4.01
N LEU A 106 -1.88 -7.03 2.99
CA LEU A 106 -0.96 -7.58 2.01
C LEU A 106 0.39 -7.85 2.68
N VAL A 107 0.82 -9.11 2.73
CA VAL A 107 2.11 -9.51 3.34
C VAL A 107 3.19 -9.73 2.30
N ASN A 108 2.82 -10.21 1.13
CA ASN A 108 3.73 -10.43 0.02
C ASN A 108 2.92 -10.39 -1.28
N ALA A 109 3.41 -9.65 -2.26
CA ALA A 109 2.89 -9.73 -3.62
C ALA A 109 4.05 -9.70 -4.60
N SER A 110 3.91 -10.45 -5.69
CA SER A 110 4.84 -10.37 -6.80
C SER A 110 4.14 -10.38 -8.14
N VAL A 111 4.61 -9.53 -9.04
CA VAL A 111 4.24 -9.48 -10.45
C VAL A 111 5.51 -9.80 -11.22
N LEU A 112 5.60 -11.04 -11.69
CA LEU A 112 6.78 -11.58 -12.38
C LEU A 112 6.42 -11.93 -13.81
N ASN A 113 7.45 -12.14 -14.66
CA ASN A 113 7.28 -12.54 -16.05
C ASN A 113 6.25 -11.67 -16.81
N PRO A 114 6.39 -10.34 -16.80
CA PRO A 114 5.45 -9.44 -17.45
C PRO A 114 5.37 -9.70 -18.95
N ARG A 115 4.14 -9.88 -19.47
CA ARG A 115 3.85 -9.98 -20.90
C ARG A 115 2.73 -9.02 -21.25
N PRO A 116 2.57 -8.63 -22.54
CA PRO A 116 1.53 -7.68 -22.94
C PRO A 116 0.11 -8.05 -22.51
N ASP A 117 -0.19 -9.34 -22.38
CA ASP A 117 -1.53 -9.90 -22.15
C ASP A 117 -1.64 -10.75 -20.86
N LYS A 118 -0.55 -10.99 -20.14
CA LYS A 118 -0.55 -11.81 -18.92
C LYS A 118 0.65 -11.55 -18.01
N ILE A 119 0.50 -11.93 -16.76
CA ILE A 119 1.54 -11.84 -15.72
C ILE A 119 1.63 -13.13 -14.92
N GLN A 120 2.73 -13.35 -14.22
CA GLN A 120 2.78 -14.33 -13.14
C GLN A 120 2.56 -13.63 -11.79
N LEU A 121 1.45 -13.93 -11.14
CA LEU A 121 0.99 -13.27 -9.93
C LEU A 121 1.23 -14.14 -8.70
N THR A 122 1.80 -13.55 -7.66
CA THR A 122 1.70 -14.01 -6.28
C THR A 122 1.00 -12.93 -5.48
N LEU A 123 0.00 -13.30 -4.70
CA LEU A 123 -0.74 -12.40 -3.84
C LEU A 123 -1.00 -13.14 -2.53
N LEU A 124 -0.30 -12.77 -1.47
CA LEU A 124 -0.44 -13.36 -0.14
C LEU A 124 -0.84 -12.27 0.84
N SER A 125 -1.94 -12.50 1.55
CA SER A 125 -2.47 -11.59 2.54
C SER A 125 -2.69 -12.29 3.87
N ALA A 126 -2.39 -11.61 4.96
CA ALA A 126 -2.77 -12.04 6.31
C ALA A 126 -4.23 -11.64 6.55
N LEU A 127 -5.07 -12.63 6.86
CA LEU A 127 -6.47 -12.44 7.23
C LEU A 127 -6.64 -12.64 8.74
N ASP A 128 -7.27 -11.66 9.39
CA ASP A 128 -7.73 -11.75 10.77
C ASP A 128 -9.25 -11.55 10.85
N LEU A 129 -9.97 -12.60 11.26
CA LEU A 129 -11.42 -12.62 11.35
C LEU A 129 -11.99 -11.93 12.61
N LYS A 130 -11.14 -11.49 13.55
CA LYS A 130 -11.56 -10.87 14.84
C LYS A 130 -12.54 -11.72 15.65
N ILE A 131 -12.55 -13.03 15.43
CA ILE A 131 -13.37 -13.99 16.17
C ILE A 131 -12.51 -15.20 16.56
N ALA A 132 -12.84 -15.81 17.70
CA ALA A 132 -12.14 -17.00 18.17
C ALA A 132 -12.57 -18.29 17.45
N LEU A 133 -13.72 -18.26 16.78
CA LEU A 133 -14.32 -19.44 16.14
C LEU A 133 -13.66 -19.70 14.77
N PRO A 134 -13.31 -20.96 14.47
CA PRO A 134 -12.80 -21.31 13.15
C PRO A 134 -13.91 -21.19 12.10
N VAL A 135 -13.56 -20.62 10.95
CA VAL A 135 -14.46 -20.45 9.81
C VAL A 135 -13.91 -21.22 8.63
N ARG A 136 -14.70 -22.12 8.05
CA ARG A 136 -14.33 -22.81 6.81
C ARG A 136 -14.92 -22.06 5.62
N ILE A 137 -14.09 -21.73 4.64
CA ILE A 137 -14.53 -21.19 3.36
C ILE A 137 -14.45 -22.27 2.28
N GLU A 138 -15.41 -22.27 1.36
CA GLU A 138 -15.28 -22.97 0.08
C GLU A 138 -14.34 -22.20 -0.86
N PRO A 139 -13.81 -22.85 -1.91
CA PRO A 139 -13.02 -22.17 -2.92
C PRO A 139 -13.71 -20.89 -3.41
N ILE A 140 -12.94 -19.83 -3.58
CA ILE A 140 -13.43 -18.52 -3.99
C ILE A 140 -12.60 -17.99 -5.15
N THR A 141 -13.28 -17.53 -6.19
CA THR A 141 -12.68 -16.72 -7.24
C THR A 141 -12.82 -15.25 -6.86
N LEU A 142 -11.69 -14.56 -6.79
CA LEU A 142 -11.62 -13.12 -6.54
C LEU A 142 -11.34 -12.38 -7.84
N ASP A 143 -12.23 -11.48 -8.21
CA ASP A 143 -12.00 -10.44 -9.20
C ASP A 143 -11.06 -9.39 -8.61
N LEU A 144 -9.97 -9.09 -9.33
CA LEU A 144 -8.98 -8.09 -8.96
C LEU A 144 -9.21 -6.83 -9.80
N PHE A 145 -9.43 -5.69 -9.15
CA PHE A 145 -9.86 -4.46 -9.83
C PHE A 145 -9.37 -3.20 -9.11
N VAL A 146 -9.64 -2.04 -9.72
CA VAL A 146 -9.47 -0.72 -9.11
C VAL A 146 -10.85 -0.21 -8.71
N ARG A 147 -11.06 0.16 -7.44
CA ARG A 147 -12.37 0.53 -6.87
C ARG A 147 -13.18 1.49 -7.74
N ASP A 148 -12.53 2.53 -8.27
CA ASP A 148 -13.16 3.61 -9.03
C ASP A 148 -13.67 3.14 -10.41
N THR A 149 -13.03 2.10 -10.99
CA THR A 149 -13.46 1.50 -12.26
C THR A 149 -14.63 0.55 -12.13
N GLY A 150 -14.88 0.03 -10.93
CA GLY A 150 -15.88 -1.00 -10.67
C GLY A 150 -15.37 -2.42 -10.94
N ALA A 151 -15.91 -3.39 -10.19
CA ALA A 151 -15.47 -4.79 -10.29
C ALA A 151 -16.01 -5.54 -11.52
N ASP A 152 -16.92 -4.93 -12.29
CA ASP A 152 -17.27 -5.38 -13.65
C ASP A 152 -16.11 -5.17 -14.65
N LYS A 153 -15.16 -4.30 -14.32
CA LYS A 153 -13.97 -3.99 -15.12
C LYS A 153 -12.69 -4.64 -14.59
N ALA A 154 -12.80 -5.73 -13.84
CA ALA A 154 -11.66 -6.43 -13.27
C ALA A 154 -10.55 -6.71 -14.30
N TRP A 155 -9.30 -6.48 -13.88
CA TRP A 155 -8.12 -6.68 -14.72
C TRP A 155 -7.59 -8.11 -14.66
N GLY A 156 -7.98 -8.89 -13.66
CA GLY A 156 -7.58 -10.29 -13.52
C GLY A 156 -8.38 -11.00 -12.43
N GLN A 157 -8.11 -12.30 -12.28
CA GLN A 157 -8.78 -13.14 -11.28
C GLN A 157 -7.75 -13.99 -10.52
N ALA A 158 -8.04 -14.24 -9.24
CA ALA A 158 -7.27 -15.15 -8.39
C ALA A 158 -8.21 -16.19 -7.76
N ASN A 159 -7.88 -17.48 -7.94
CA ASN A 159 -8.62 -18.58 -7.34
C ASN A 159 -7.95 -19.01 -6.04
N ILE A 160 -8.65 -18.84 -4.92
CA ILE A 160 -8.18 -19.26 -3.60
C ILE A 160 -8.90 -20.56 -3.23
N ASP A 161 -8.11 -21.57 -2.86
CA ASP A 161 -8.63 -22.86 -2.42
C ASP A 161 -9.40 -22.77 -1.09
N GLY A 162 -10.34 -23.68 -0.91
CA GLY A 162 -11.10 -23.80 0.33
C GLY A 162 -10.19 -24.11 1.52
N LYS A 163 -10.35 -23.37 2.61
CA LYS A 163 -9.50 -23.49 3.80
C LYS A 163 -10.28 -23.21 5.08
N ILE A 164 -9.80 -23.75 6.19
CA ILE A 164 -10.25 -23.39 7.54
C ILE A 164 -9.37 -22.23 8.04
N ILE A 165 -10.01 -21.10 8.32
CA ILE A 165 -9.39 -19.89 8.82
C ILE A 165 -9.57 -19.87 10.34
N LYS A 166 -8.46 -19.74 11.07
CA LYS A 166 -8.45 -19.64 12.53
C LYS A 166 -7.42 -18.61 12.96
N GLY A 167 -7.86 -17.57 13.67
CA GLY A 167 -6.98 -16.46 14.06
C GLY A 167 -6.34 -15.81 12.83
N ASN A 168 -5.06 -15.45 12.93
CA ASN A 168 -4.27 -14.94 11.81
C ASN A 168 -3.92 -16.08 10.85
N THR A 169 -4.44 -16.03 9.62
CA THR A 169 -4.18 -17.03 8.57
C THR A 169 -3.76 -16.35 7.29
N THR A 170 -2.67 -16.81 6.67
CA THR A 170 -2.30 -16.37 5.32
C THR A 170 -3.20 -17.04 4.28
N LEU A 171 -3.75 -16.22 3.40
CA LEU A 171 -4.57 -16.59 2.25
C LEU A 171 -4.02 -15.93 1.00
N GLY A 172 -4.24 -16.57 -0.15
CA GLY A 172 -3.75 -16.03 -1.40
C GLY A 172 -3.43 -17.08 -2.44
N VAL A 173 -2.74 -16.64 -3.48
CA VAL A 173 -2.25 -17.42 -4.61
C VAL A 173 -0.75 -17.21 -4.76
N SER A 174 -0.04 -18.21 -5.26
CA SER A 174 1.40 -18.15 -5.45
C SER A 174 1.77 -18.62 -6.85
N GLN A 175 2.55 -17.80 -7.56
CA GLN A 175 3.13 -18.12 -8.85
C GLN A 175 2.13 -18.57 -9.93
N ILE A 176 0.91 -18.04 -9.90
CA ILE A 176 -0.12 -18.36 -10.89
C ILE A 176 0.05 -17.51 -12.14
N GLU A 177 -0.19 -18.07 -13.32
CA GLU A 177 -0.35 -17.25 -14.53
C GLU A 177 -1.73 -16.60 -14.53
N THR A 178 -1.77 -15.27 -14.62
CA THR A 178 -2.99 -14.47 -14.62
C THR A 178 -3.09 -13.72 -15.95
N PRO A 179 -4.04 -14.10 -16.82
CA PRO A 179 -4.38 -13.32 -18.01
C PRO A 179 -4.94 -11.94 -17.62
N LEU A 180 -4.53 -10.91 -18.33
CA LEU A 180 -5.03 -9.55 -18.16
C LEU A 180 -6.34 -9.39 -18.95
N THR A 181 -7.47 -9.41 -18.26
CA THR A 181 -8.81 -9.35 -18.88
C THR A 181 -9.21 -7.94 -19.29
N ASN A 182 -8.67 -6.92 -18.62
CA ASN A 182 -8.91 -5.53 -18.92
C ASN A 182 -7.62 -4.73 -18.78
N LEU A 183 -6.99 -4.43 -19.92
CA LEU A 183 -5.73 -3.70 -19.98
C LEU A 183 -5.84 -2.25 -19.53
N ALA A 184 -6.98 -1.58 -19.74
CA ALA A 184 -7.14 -0.19 -19.32
C ALA A 184 -7.16 -0.07 -17.79
N THR A 185 -7.89 -0.96 -17.11
CA THR A 185 -7.91 -1.00 -15.65
C THR A 185 -6.58 -1.51 -15.06
N TRP A 186 -5.87 -2.38 -15.78
CA TRP A 186 -4.51 -2.76 -15.41
C TRP A 186 -3.53 -1.60 -15.53
N ASP A 187 -3.58 -0.83 -16.62
CA ASP A 187 -2.75 0.37 -16.82
C ASP A 187 -2.99 1.39 -15.68
N GLU A 188 -4.24 1.57 -15.28
CA GLU A 188 -4.60 2.42 -14.13
C GLU A 188 -4.03 1.88 -12.81
N TYR A 189 -4.11 0.57 -12.57
CA TYR A 189 -3.50 -0.04 -11.40
C TYR A 189 -1.98 0.14 -11.38
N VAL A 190 -1.31 -0.10 -12.51
CA VAL A 190 0.15 0.11 -12.65
C VAL A 190 0.51 1.58 -12.47
N HIS A 191 -0.29 2.51 -13.00
CA HIS A 191 -0.14 3.93 -12.77
C HIS A 191 -0.19 4.26 -11.27
N ASN A 192 -1.22 3.78 -10.57
CA ASN A 192 -1.36 4.03 -9.13
C ASN A 192 -0.19 3.44 -8.33
N VAL A 193 0.31 2.26 -8.70
CA VAL A 193 1.48 1.64 -8.07
C VAL A 193 2.75 2.48 -8.28
N VAL A 194 2.93 3.13 -9.43
CA VAL A 194 4.12 3.94 -9.73
C VAL A 194 4.04 5.33 -9.09
N PHE A 195 2.88 5.99 -9.18
CA PHE A 195 2.75 7.43 -8.88
C PHE A 195 2.28 7.74 -7.45
N GLU A 196 1.49 6.86 -6.85
CA GLU A 196 0.92 7.12 -5.52
C GLU A 196 1.86 6.69 -4.40
N LYS A 197 1.62 7.22 -3.20
CA LYS A 197 2.32 6.77 -2.00
C LYS A 197 1.76 5.44 -1.49
N GLU A 198 0.44 5.31 -1.54
CA GLU A 198 -0.31 4.13 -1.12
C GLU A 198 -1.46 3.92 -2.11
N THR A 199 -1.79 2.66 -2.41
CA THR A 199 -2.95 2.34 -3.24
C THR A 199 -3.65 1.09 -2.74
N ALA A 200 -4.91 0.93 -3.13
CA ALA A 200 -5.72 -0.22 -2.78
C ALA A 200 -5.71 -1.25 -3.90
N LEU A 201 -5.48 -2.52 -3.57
CA LEU A 201 -5.92 -3.62 -4.41
C LEU A 201 -7.35 -4.00 -3.99
N SER A 202 -8.32 -3.71 -4.85
CA SER A 202 -9.71 -4.09 -4.61
C SER A 202 -9.96 -5.53 -5.06
N VAL A 203 -10.61 -6.30 -4.20
CA VAL A 203 -10.96 -7.70 -4.46
C VAL A 203 -12.44 -7.94 -4.23
N ARG A 204 -13.09 -8.65 -5.15
CA ARG A 204 -14.50 -9.04 -5.01
C ARG A 204 -14.73 -10.50 -5.37
N GLY A 205 -15.46 -11.23 -4.54
CA GLY A 205 -15.82 -12.62 -4.83
C GLY A 205 -16.92 -13.12 -3.92
N VAL A 206 -17.56 -14.21 -4.33
CA VAL A 206 -18.68 -14.80 -3.58
C VAL A 206 -18.36 -16.26 -3.29
N THR A 207 -18.54 -16.68 -2.04
CA THR A 207 -18.33 -18.08 -1.63
C THR A 207 -19.33 -18.49 -0.55
N ASN A 208 -19.35 -19.78 -0.22
CA ASN A 208 -20.02 -20.26 0.97
C ASN A 208 -19.02 -20.32 2.13
N SER A 209 -19.42 -19.77 3.26
CA SER A 209 -18.72 -19.82 4.52
C SER A 209 -19.48 -20.70 5.51
N TYR A 210 -18.73 -21.38 6.38
CA TYR A 210 -19.25 -22.31 7.36
C TYR A 210 -18.76 -21.92 8.75
N LEU A 211 -19.70 -21.61 9.64
CA LEU A 211 -19.46 -21.45 11.07
C LEU A 211 -19.91 -22.72 11.78
N GLY A 212 -18.95 -23.62 12.05
CA GLY A 212 -19.26 -25.00 12.41
C GLY A 212 -19.96 -25.72 11.24
N VAL A 213 -21.20 -26.18 11.45
CA VAL A 213 -22.03 -26.83 10.42
C VAL A 213 -22.93 -25.85 9.65
N LEU A 214 -23.03 -24.61 10.11
CA LEU A 214 -23.96 -23.63 9.57
C LEU A 214 -23.39 -22.99 8.31
N LYS A 215 -24.08 -23.18 7.18
CA LYS A 215 -23.72 -22.64 5.87
C LYS A 215 -24.33 -21.25 5.67
N SER A 216 -23.50 -20.31 5.23
CA SER A 216 -23.91 -18.97 4.82
C SER A 216 -23.25 -18.60 3.51
N LYS A 217 -23.98 -17.94 2.61
CA LYS A 217 -23.39 -17.28 1.44
C LYS A 217 -22.78 -15.95 1.89
N VAL A 218 -21.52 -15.71 1.55
CA VAL A 218 -20.81 -14.48 1.89
C VAL A 218 -20.18 -13.87 0.64
N THR A 219 -20.15 -12.54 0.62
CA THR A 219 -19.45 -11.76 -0.41
C THR A 219 -18.20 -11.15 0.22
N MET A 220 -17.03 -11.49 -0.31
CA MET A 220 -15.79 -10.78 -0.06
C MET A 220 -15.79 -9.55 -0.97
N ASP A 221 -15.79 -8.35 -0.41
CA ASP A 221 -15.61 -7.10 -1.14
C ASP A 221 -14.74 -6.19 -0.27
N LYS A 222 -13.46 -6.09 -0.62
CA LYS A 222 -12.43 -5.49 0.24
C LYS A 222 -11.43 -4.70 -0.57
N ASP A 223 -10.91 -3.66 0.06
CA ASP A 223 -9.80 -2.86 -0.41
C ASP A 223 -8.58 -3.17 0.45
N ILE A 224 -7.55 -3.73 -0.18
CA ILE A 224 -6.29 -4.09 0.49
C ILE A 224 -5.33 -2.92 0.27
N MET A 225 -5.25 -2.02 1.25
CA MET A 225 -4.34 -0.87 1.21
C MET A 225 -2.89 -1.31 1.39
N SER A 226 -1.99 -0.77 0.57
CA SER A 226 -0.55 -1.00 0.68
C SER A 226 0.26 0.21 0.21
N PRO A 227 1.42 0.50 0.84
CA PRO A 227 2.41 1.41 0.27
C PRO A 227 2.90 0.92 -1.08
N VAL A 228 3.18 1.85 -1.99
CA VAL A 228 3.69 1.56 -3.34
C VAL A 228 4.89 2.45 -3.67
N LEU A 229 5.24 2.65 -4.94
CA LEU A 229 6.58 3.12 -5.32
C LEU A 229 6.82 4.62 -5.07
N ASP A 230 5.75 5.43 -4.89
CA ASP A 230 5.84 6.86 -4.57
C ASP A 230 6.80 7.60 -5.51
N GLN A 231 6.67 7.37 -6.82
CA GLN A 231 7.48 7.98 -7.88
C GLN A 231 8.98 7.74 -7.73
N PHE A 232 9.38 6.66 -7.07
CA PHE A 232 10.78 6.35 -6.74
C PHE A 232 11.47 7.50 -6.00
N LYS A 233 10.78 8.18 -5.07
CA LYS A 233 11.42 9.18 -4.21
C LYS A 233 12.71 8.63 -3.60
N LYS A 234 13.78 9.44 -3.62
CA LYS A 234 15.17 9.07 -3.28
C LYS A 234 15.91 8.26 -4.36
N PHE A 235 15.36 8.20 -5.58
CA PHE A 235 16.12 7.84 -6.76
C PHE A 235 17.47 8.58 -6.78
N SER A 236 18.54 7.83 -7.05
CA SER A 236 19.88 8.37 -7.13
C SER A 236 20.73 7.61 -8.12
N ILE A 237 21.78 8.27 -8.59
CA ILE A 237 22.82 7.67 -9.43
C ILE A 237 24.14 7.83 -8.66
N SER A 238 24.88 6.73 -8.54
CA SER A 238 26.20 6.70 -7.91
C SER A 238 27.24 6.13 -8.87
N ASP A 239 28.51 6.32 -8.53
CA ASP A 239 29.66 5.73 -9.24
C ASP A 239 29.65 6.02 -10.74
N SER A 240 29.05 7.15 -11.14
CA SER A 240 28.94 7.52 -12.54
C SER A 240 30.28 8.04 -13.06
N GLY A 241 30.64 7.65 -14.27
CA GLY A 241 31.85 8.11 -14.94
C GLY A 241 31.80 7.86 -16.44
N LEU A 242 32.46 8.74 -17.21
CA LEU A 242 32.65 8.50 -18.63
C LEU A 242 33.76 7.46 -18.86
N ILE A 243 33.61 6.67 -19.91
CA ILE A 243 34.60 5.70 -20.39
C ILE A 243 34.90 5.99 -21.87
N PRO A 244 36.02 5.49 -22.41
CA PRO A 244 36.21 5.47 -23.86
C PRO A 244 35.02 4.77 -24.51
N ALA A 245 34.49 5.35 -25.59
CA ALA A 245 33.32 4.81 -26.26
C ALA A 245 33.57 3.36 -26.70
N ARG A 246 32.66 2.45 -26.33
CA ARG A 246 32.67 1.06 -26.79
C ARG A 246 32.15 0.96 -28.21
N GLU A 247 32.27 -0.22 -28.81
CA GLU A 247 31.76 -0.50 -30.17
C GLU A 247 30.24 -0.27 -30.29
N ASP A 248 29.50 -0.45 -29.20
CA ASP A 248 28.06 -0.21 -29.12
C ASP A 248 27.69 1.28 -28.85
N GLY A 249 28.69 2.16 -28.76
CA GLY A 249 28.53 3.58 -28.47
C GLY A 249 28.42 3.93 -26.97
N THR A 250 28.45 2.93 -26.07
CA THR A 250 28.41 3.18 -24.62
C THR A 250 29.64 3.96 -24.18
N ASN A 251 29.43 5.11 -23.56
CA ASN A 251 30.48 5.96 -23.02
C ASN A 251 30.20 6.46 -21.59
N LEU A 252 29.11 6.02 -20.98
CA LEU A 252 28.74 6.29 -19.59
C LEU A 252 28.50 4.97 -18.87
N ILE A 253 29.04 4.85 -17.66
CA ILE A 253 28.72 3.79 -16.71
C ILE A 253 28.34 4.41 -15.36
N GLY A 254 27.58 3.67 -14.56
CA GLY A 254 27.27 4.03 -13.18
C GLY A 254 26.36 2.99 -12.54
N ASN A 255 25.83 3.33 -11.36
CA ASN A 255 24.85 2.54 -10.65
C ASN A 255 23.60 3.39 -10.41
N VAL A 256 22.43 2.81 -10.60
CA VAL A 256 21.14 3.44 -10.32
C VAL A 256 20.51 2.79 -9.09
N SER A 257 20.08 3.62 -8.14
CA SER A 257 19.33 3.19 -6.96
C SER A 257 17.84 3.47 -7.14
N LEU A 258 17.04 2.40 -7.09
CA LEU A 258 15.59 2.43 -7.19
C LEU A 258 14.99 1.90 -5.88
N PRO A 259 14.55 2.81 -4.99
CA PRO A 259 13.92 2.40 -3.74
C PRO A 259 12.53 1.84 -4.00
N ASN A 260 12.17 0.82 -3.23
CA ASN A 260 10.86 0.20 -3.24
C ASN A 260 10.38 0.06 -1.79
N PRO A 261 9.61 1.03 -1.25
CA PRO A 261 9.12 0.99 0.12
C PRO A 261 7.95 0.01 0.32
N SER A 262 7.51 -0.69 -0.74
CA SER A 262 6.38 -1.61 -0.72
C SER A 262 6.79 -3.05 -0.40
N VAL A 263 5.79 -3.91 -0.18
CA VAL A 263 5.95 -5.37 -0.13
C VAL A 263 5.92 -6.04 -1.50
N LEU A 264 5.78 -5.25 -2.57
CA LEU A 264 5.68 -5.75 -3.94
C LEU A 264 7.05 -6.12 -4.48
N THR A 265 7.15 -7.29 -5.10
CA THR A 265 8.27 -7.65 -5.98
C THR A 265 7.82 -7.51 -7.43
N LEU A 266 8.48 -6.64 -8.19
CA LEU A 266 8.09 -6.32 -9.56
C LEU A 266 9.24 -6.66 -10.51
N ASP A 267 9.00 -7.57 -11.44
CA ASP A 267 9.91 -7.82 -12.55
C ASP A 267 9.58 -6.85 -13.69
N ILE A 268 10.48 -5.90 -13.96
CA ILE A 268 10.28 -4.84 -14.96
C ILE A 268 10.98 -5.20 -16.27
N GLY A 269 12.19 -5.76 -16.18
CA GLY A 269 13.04 -6.09 -17.33
C GLY A 269 14.04 -4.99 -17.68
N THR A 270 14.26 -4.76 -18.97
CA THR A 270 15.21 -3.76 -19.48
C THR A 270 14.52 -2.44 -19.76
N LEU A 271 14.99 -1.38 -19.12
CA LEU A 271 14.57 0.00 -19.35
C LEU A 271 15.56 0.71 -20.28
N VAL A 272 15.02 1.41 -21.27
CA VAL A 272 15.77 2.39 -22.07
C VAL A 272 15.20 3.76 -21.75
N LEU A 273 16.07 4.68 -21.35
CA LEU A 273 15.76 6.01 -20.84
C LEU A 273 16.41 7.06 -21.73
N ASP A 274 15.74 8.18 -21.94
CA ASP A 274 16.33 9.39 -22.48
C ASP A 274 16.89 10.23 -21.34
N VAL A 275 18.13 10.69 -21.49
CA VAL A 275 18.81 11.53 -20.50
C VAL A 275 18.76 12.97 -20.98
N LYS A 276 18.29 13.86 -20.12
CA LYS A 276 18.07 15.28 -20.40
C LYS A 276 18.82 16.17 -19.41
N SER A 277 19.29 17.30 -19.91
CA SER A 277 19.76 18.42 -19.11
C SER A 277 18.85 19.61 -19.39
N GLY A 278 17.92 19.88 -18.46
CA GLY A 278 16.78 20.74 -18.76
C GLY A 278 15.94 20.15 -19.90
N ASP A 279 15.72 20.94 -20.96
CA ASP A 279 14.95 20.49 -22.12
C ASP A 279 15.76 19.76 -23.17
N LEU A 280 17.10 19.86 -23.12
CA LEU A 280 18.00 19.25 -24.10
C LEU A 280 18.19 17.76 -23.81
N VAL A 281 17.90 16.91 -24.79
CA VAL A 281 18.28 15.49 -24.75
C VAL A 281 19.78 15.38 -25.02
N ILE A 282 20.52 14.85 -24.05
CA ILE A 282 21.99 14.75 -24.09
C ILE A 282 22.46 13.30 -24.28
N GLY A 283 21.53 12.34 -24.42
CA GLY A 283 21.87 10.95 -24.67
C GLY A 283 20.77 9.99 -24.25
N ASN A 284 21.14 8.71 -24.15
CA ASN A 284 20.29 7.67 -23.62
C ASN A 284 21.02 6.85 -22.55
N ALA A 285 20.23 6.15 -21.73
CA ALA A 285 20.72 5.21 -20.75
C ALA A 285 19.90 3.93 -20.78
N THR A 286 20.54 2.82 -20.42
CA THR A 286 19.96 1.48 -20.38
C THR A 286 20.25 0.86 -19.02
N VAL A 287 19.21 0.34 -18.40
CA VAL A 287 19.27 -0.47 -17.17
C VAL A 287 18.68 -1.83 -17.51
N LYS A 288 19.48 -2.89 -17.37
CA LYS A 288 19.07 -4.26 -17.73
C LYS A 288 18.60 -5.02 -16.51
N ASP A 289 17.71 -5.99 -16.74
CA ASP A 289 17.30 -7.00 -15.77
C ASP A 289 16.82 -6.42 -14.43
N VAL A 290 15.99 -5.37 -14.50
CA VAL A 290 15.45 -4.71 -13.33
C VAL A 290 14.33 -5.54 -12.72
N THR A 291 14.61 -6.08 -11.53
CA THR A 291 13.62 -6.70 -10.66
C THR A 291 13.63 -5.97 -9.32
N LEU A 292 12.60 -5.18 -9.06
CA LEU A 292 12.44 -4.45 -7.80
C LEU A 292 11.97 -5.40 -6.71
N LYS A 293 12.73 -5.49 -5.62
CA LYS A 293 12.36 -6.18 -4.39
C LYS A 293 12.08 -5.15 -3.29
N PRO A 294 11.35 -5.51 -2.23
CA PRO A 294 11.18 -4.62 -1.07
C PRO A 294 12.53 -4.11 -0.54
N GLY A 295 12.65 -2.80 -0.35
CA GLY A 295 13.88 -2.12 0.08
C GLY A 295 14.60 -1.36 -1.04
N ASP A 296 15.89 -1.10 -0.84
CA ASP A 296 16.73 -0.39 -1.80
C ASP A 296 17.30 -1.36 -2.84
N ASN A 297 17.11 -1.06 -4.13
CA ASN A 297 17.60 -1.89 -5.23
C ASN A 297 18.63 -1.11 -6.04
N VAL A 298 19.79 -1.71 -6.29
CA VAL A 298 20.86 -1.09 -7.06
C VAL A 298 21.10 -1.89 -8.34
N PHE A 299 21.11 -1.21 -9.49
CA PHE A 299 21.33 -1.82 -10.79
C PHE A 299 22.45 -1.12 -11.55
N PRO A 300 23.22 -1.85 -12.37
CA PRO A 300 24.20 -1.24 -13.25
C PRO A 300 23.51 -0.42 -14.34
N LEU A 301 23.96 0.81 -14.51
CA LEU A 301 23.54 1.75 -15.55
C LEU A 301 24.63 1.83 -16.62
N THR A 302 24.21 1.74 -17.87
CA THR A 302 25.06 2.00 -19.03
C THR A 302 24.41 3.06 -19.89
N GLY A 303 25.18 3.94 -20.53
CA GLY A 303 24.60 4.99 -21.36
C GLY A 303 25.51 5.45 -22.47
N ALA A 304 24.90 6.12 -23.44
CA ALA A 304 25.55 6.80 -24.53
C ALA A 304 25.16 8.27 -24.47
N LEU A 305 26.08 9.10 -23.99
CA LEU A 305 25.97 10.56 -23.94
C LEU A 305 26.55 11.17 -25.21
N ASP A 306 25.83 12.13 -25.79
CA ASP A 306 26.29 12.91 -26.93
C ASP A 306 27.08 14.12 -26.43
N ILE A 307 28.37 13.89 -26.21
CA ILE A 307 29.32 14.91 -25.76
C ILE A 307 29.42 16.07 -26.76
N HIS A 308 29.26 15.80 -28.05
CA HIS A 308 29.31 16.84 -29.08
C HIS A 308 28.13 17.79 -28.94
N THR A 309 26.90 17.26 -28.89
CA THR A 309 25.69 18.05 -28.67
C THR A 309 25.75 18.83 -27.35
N MET A 310 26.29 18.24 -26.28
CA MET A 310 26.49 18.96 -25.01
C MET A 310 27.44 20.15 -25.13
N ILE A 311 28.54 20.02 -25.88
CA ILE A 311 29.53 21.10 -26.07
C ILE A 311 28.97 22.22 -26.95
N GLU A 312 28.22 21.87 -28.00
CA GLU A 312 27.58 22.84 -28.88
C GLU A 312 26.53 23.68 -28.15
N ASN A 313 25.81 23.06 -27.20
CA ASN A 313 24.76 23.69 -26.40
C ASN A 313 25.20 23.99 -24.96
N LEU A 314 26.51 24.16 -24.74
CA LEU A 314 27.07 24.30 -23.39
C LEU A 314 26.47 25.47 -22.59
N GLY A 315 26.12 26.56 -23.28
CA GLY A 315 25.45 27.71 -22.65
C GLY A 315 24.11 27.33 -22.01
N ASP A 316 23.26 26.62 -22.75
CA ASP A 316 21.94 26.19 -22.30
C ASP A 316 22.04 25.09 -21.23
N VAL A 317 22.99 24.17 -21.38
CA VAL A 317 23.31 23.16 -20.36
C VAL A 317 23.71 23.86 -19.06
N LEU A 318 24.69 24.78 -19.08
CA LEU A 318 25.12 25.48 -17.87
C LEU A 318 24.01 26.33 -17.25
N ALA A 319 23.19 26.99 -18.07
CA ALA A 319 22.06 27.78 -17.61
C ALA A 319 21.02 26.92 -16.87
N SER A 320 20.63 25.78 -17.46
CA SER A 320 19.67 24.85 -16.84
C SER A 320 20.22 24.22 -15.55
N GLN A 321 21.54 24.01 -15.49
CA GLN A 321 22.22 23.36 -14.36
C GLN A 321 22.69 24.35 -13.28
N ALA A 322 22.53 25.67 -13.48
CA ALA A 322 23.13 26.70 -12.64
C ALA A 322 22.80 26.54 -11.14
N LYS A 323 21.58 26.11 -10.80
CA LYS A 323 21.18 25.86 -9.41
C LYS A 323 21.85 24.61 -8.83
N ALA A 324 21.88 23.51 -9.60
CA ALA A 324 22.47 22.25 -9.17
C ALA A 324 24.00 22.40 -8.98
N ILE A 325 24.67 23.08 -9.92
CA ILE A 325 26.12 23.31 -9.89
C ILE A 325 26.53 24.09 -8.63
N LYS A 326 25.73 25.06 -8.18
CA LYS A 326 25.97 25.79 -6.91
C LYS A 326 26.00 24.87 -5.69
N THR A 327 25.35 23.72 -5.76
CA THR A 327 25.34 22.69 -4.71
C THR A 327 26.34 21.56 -4.97
N GLY A 328 27.17 21.68 -6.01
CA GLY A 328 28.16 20.67 -6.40
C GLY A 328 27.60 19.50 -7.22
N ASN A 329 26.37 19.62 -7.75
CA ASN A 329 25.67 18.53 -8.44
C ASN A 329 25.27 18.91 -9.87
N LEU A 330 24.97 17.90 -10.70
CA LEU A 330 24.21 18.02 -11.93
C LEU A 330 22.83 17.42 -11.71
N ALA A 331 21.78 18.14 -12.10
CA ALA A 331 20.41 17.65 -12.12
C ALA A 331 20.11 17.10 -13.52
N LEU A 332 20.16 15.78 -13.66
CA LEU A 332 19.86 15.09 -14.91
C LEU A 332 18.46 14.48 -14.84
N ASP A 333 17.61 14.86 -15.78
CA ASP A 333 16.28 14.30 -15.90
C ASP A 333 16.33 13.07 -16.80
N THR A 334 15.64 12.02 -16.39
CA THR A 334 15.52 10.79 -17.17
C THR A 334 14.05 10.47 -17.41
N VAL A 335 13.73 10.15 -18.66
CA VAL A 335 12.37 9.79 -19.07
C VAL A 335 12.42 8.45 -19.76
N THR A 336 11.53 7.53 -19.38
CA THR A 336 11.52 6.20 -19.96
C THR A 336 11.05 6.23 -21.41
N ARG A 337 11.81 5.64 -22.32
CA ARG A 337 11.45 5.49 -23.73
C ARG A 337 10.75 4.16 -23.99
N THR A 338 11.30 3.07 -23.47
CA THR A 338 10.75 1.73 -23.64
C THR A 338 11.11 0.83 -22.46
N VAL A 339 10.19 -0.09 -22.16
CA VAL A 339 10.41 -1.17 -21.20
C VAL A 339 10.19 -2.49 -21.94
N THR A 340 11.21 -3.35 -21.93
CA THR A 340 11.17 -4.65 -22.59
C THR A 340 11.49 -5.76 -21.60
N TRP A 341 10.77 -6.86 -21.71
CA TRP A 341 11.04 -8.05 -20.93
C TRP A 341 11.29 -9.22 -21.89
N ASN A 342 12.45 -9.87 -21.75
CA ASN A 342 12.93 -10.92 -22.65
C ASN A 342 12.78 -10.57 -24.15
N GLY A 343 13.14 -9.33 -24.52
CA GLY A 343 13.06 -8.81 -25.89
C GLY A 343 11.66 -8.36 -26.36
N THR A 344 10.62 -8.54 -25.53
CA THR A 344 9.24 -8.14 -25.88
C THR A 344 8.86 -6.84 -25.17
N LEU A 345 8.26 -5.89 -25.88
CA LEU A 345 7.76 -4.64 -25.29
C LEU A 345 6.68 -4.94 -24.24
N VAL A 346 6.74 -4.30 -23.07
CA VAL A 346 5.69 -4.34 -22.05
C VAL A 346 4.94 -3.01 -22.05
N PRO A 347 3.74 -2.92 -22.68
CA PRO A 347 3.07 -1.64 -22.93
C PRO A 347 2.66 -0.91 -21.65
N TYR A 348 2.07 -1.60 -20.68
CA TYR A 348 1.58 -0.99 -19.44
C TYR A 348 2.71 -0.36 -18.61
N TYR A 349 3.88 -0.99 -18.56
CA TYR A 349 5.08 -0.41 -17.95
C TYR A 349 5.63 0.75 -18.76
N THR A 350 5.72 0.60 -20.08
CA THR A 350 6.24 1.65 -20.97
C THR A 350 5.39 2.92 -20.91
N ASN A 351 4.07 2.79 -20.99
CA ASN A 351 3.13 3.92 -21.04
C ASN A 351 3.09 4.68 -19.71
N VAL A 352 3.15 3.97 -18.59
CA VAL A 352 3.15 4.58 -17.26
C VAL A 352 4.50 5.25 -16.98
N MET A 353 5.61 4.54 -17.18
CA MET A 353 6.94 5.11 -16.88
C MET A 353 7.36 6.24 -17.83
N LYS A 354 6.79 6.32 -19.04
CA LYS A 354 6.94 7.49 -19.94
C LYS A 354 6.44 8.79 -19.33
N GLN A 355 5.47 8.72 -18.44
CA GLN A 355 4.88 9.88 -17.78
C GLN A 355 5.68 10.31 -16.55
N LEU A 356 6.64 9.49 -16.12
CA LEU A 356 7.47 9.75 -14.96
C LEU A 356 8.84 10.32 -15.38
N THR A 357 9.12 11.53 -14.94
CA THR A 357 10.45 12.13 -15.03
C THR A 357 11.20 11.86 -13.72
N LEU A 358 12.32 11.16 -13.81
CA LEU A 358 13.21 10.89 -12.68
C LEU A 358 14.41 11.84 -12.74
N THR A 359 14.51 12.73 -11.76
CA THR A 359 15.64 13.67 -11.62
C THR A 359 16.73 13.10 -10.72
N ALA A 360 17.91 12.82 -11.28
CA ALA A 360 19.10 12.43 -10.53
C ALA A 360 19.95 13.65 -10.19
N ASN A 361 20.37 13.76 -8.93
CA ASN A 361 21.46 14.66 -8.53
C ASN A 361 22.78 13.91 -8.57
N VAL A 362 23.57 14.14 -9.62
CA VAL A 362 24.88 13.51 -9.83
C VAL A 362 25.98 14.40 -9.26
N PRO A 363 26.78 13.95 -8.29
CA PRO A 363 27.90 14.73 -7.76
C PRO A 363 28.95 14.99 -8.84
N ILE A 364 29.27 16.28 -9.08
CA ILE A 364 30.25 16.68 -10.10
C ILE A 364 31.63 16.15 -9.77
N ALA A 365 32.00 16.17 -8.48
CA ALA A 365 33.29 15.68 -8.00
C ALA A 365 33.51 14.21 -8.37
N ASP A 366 32.55 13.35 -8.03
CA ASP A 366 32.63 11.92 -8.30
C ASP A 366 32.64 11.65 -9.81
N LEU A 367 31.79 12.35 -10.57
CA LEU A 367 31.76 12.23 -12.02
C LEU A 367 33.11 12.57 -12.65
N ILE A 368 33.74 13.67 -12.24
CA ILE A 368 35.05 14.09 -12.74
C ILE A 368 36.12 13.08 -12.33
N LYS A 369 36.16 12.69 -11.06
CA LYS A 369 37.13 11.75 -10.52
C LYS A 369 37.08 10.40 -11.26
N ASN A 370 35.88 9.84 -11.39
CA ASN A 370 35.66 8.56 -12.06
C ASN A 370 35.96 8.67 -13.56
N THR A 371 35.56 9.76 -14.21
CA THR A 371 35.85 9.98 -15.64
C THR A 371 37.35 10.04 -15.92
N VAL A 372 38.11 10.82 -15.14
CA VAL A 372 39.57 10.93 -15.30
C VAL A 372 40.22 9.58 -15.03
N HIS A 373 39.82 8.89 -13.97
CA HIS A 373 40.31 7.55 -13.68
C HIS A 373 40.04 6.57 -14.83
N ASN A 374 38.81 6.50 -15.32
CA ASN A 374 38.37 5.58 -16.36
C ASN A 374 39.00 5.85 -17.74
N LEU A 375 39.20 7.11 -18.12
CA LEU A 375 39.82 7.48 -19.40
C LEU A 375 41.35 7.28 -19.42
N LEU A 376 41.97 7.15 -18.24
CA LEU A 376 43.42 7.08 -18.07
C LEU A 376 43.92 5.74 -17.52
N SER A 377 43.05 4.89 -16.95
CA SER A 377 43.40 3.60 -16.34
C SER A 377 44.01 2.58 -17.30
N GLY A 378 43.87 2.76 -18.63
CA GLY A 378 44.53 1.95 -19.65
C GLY A 378 46.01 2.26 -19.89
N ASN A 379 46.61 3.20 -19.16
CA ASN A 379 48.01 3.59 -19.34
C ASN A 379 48.82 3.35 -18.05
N GLU A 380 49.67 2.30 -18.05
CA GLU A 380 50.47 1.86 -16.90
C GLU A 380 51.39 2.96 -16.33
N THR A 381 51.78 3.94 -17.14
CA THR A 381 52.63 5.07 -16.71
C THR A 381 51.88 6.18 -15.95
N LEU A 382 50.55 6.10 -15.84
CA LEU A 382 49.71 7.13 -15.23
C LEU A 382 49.16 6.79 -13.84
N THR A 383 49.33 5.54 -13.38
CA THR A 383 48.86 5.15 -12.04
C THR A 383 49.54 5.95 -10.92
N ASP A 384 50.76 6.44 -11.14
CA ASP A 384 51.51 7.20 -10.12
C ASP A 384 51.01 8.65 -9.97
N ILE A 385 50.56 9.29 -11.06
CA ILE A 385 49.95 10.63 -11.03
C ILE A 385 48.54 10.56 -10.40
N LEU A 386 47.79 9.48 -10.69
CA LEU A 386 46.47 9.25 -10.09
C LEU A 386 46.56 8.95 -8.58
N LYS A 387 47.64 8.30 -8.10
CA LYS A 387 47.90 8.06 -6.68
C LYS A 387 48.31 9.32 -5.91
N SER A 388 49.02 10.25 -6.56
CA SER A 388 49.45 11.52 -5.95
C SER A 388 48.30 12.52 -5.74
N GLY A 389 47.27 12.49 -6.58
CA GLY A 389 46.13 13.41 -6.52
C GLY A 389 44.89 12.90 -5.77
N GLY A 390 45.00 11.84 -4.97
CA GLY A 390 43.85 11.22 -4.29
C GLY A 390 43.89 11.26 -2.75
N ASP A 391 44.90 11.91 -2.15
CA ASP A 391 45.13 11.88 -0.71
C ASP A 391 44.51 13.11 -0.03
N THR A 392 43.24 12.99 0.35
CA THR A 392 42.46 14.03 1.06
C THR A 392 43.01 14.34 2.46
N SER A 393 44.01 13.60 2.95
CA SER A 393 44.62 13.81 4.27
C SER A 393 45.43 15.10 4.38
N LYS A 394 45.92 15.66 3.24
CA LYS A 394 46.71 16.90 3.23
C LYS A 394 45.87 18.18 3.29
N LEU A 395 44.58 18.12 2.92
CA LEU A 395 43.72 19.30 2.84
C LEU A 395 43.33 19.86 4.23
N LEU A 396 43.29 19.03 5.27
CA LEU A 396 43.02 19.47 6.65
C LEU A 396 44.28 19.97 7.38
N GLY A 397 45.48 19.66 6.89
CA GLY A 397 46.75 20.13 7.46
C GLY A 397 47.14 21.53 6.97
N ASN A 398 46.82 21.89 5.73
CA ASN A 398 47.31 23.12 5.10
C ASN A 398 46.42 24.36 5.32
N LEU A 399 45.26 24.23 5.95
CA LEU A 399 44.45 25.37 6.39
C LEU A 399 45.00 26.04 7.67
N SER A 400 46.09 25.52 8.23
CA SER A 400 46.70 26.00 9.49
C SER A 400 48.01 26.79 9.30
N SER A 401 48.54 26.91 8.08
CA SER A 401 49.81 27.61 7.84
C SER A 401 49.73 28.44 6.57
N GLY A 402 49.58 29.75 6.75
CA GLY A 402 49.68 30.74 5.69
C GLY A 402 51.14 30.99 5.35
N ASP A 403 51.69 30.16 4.48
CA ASP A 403 52.88 30.42 3.66
C ASP A 403 52.88 29.38 2.54
N ASP A 404 52.97 29.78 1.26
CA ASP A 404 53.58 28.97 0.18
C ASP A 404 53.23 29.51 -1.23
N SER A 405 54.12 30.32 -1.80
CA SER A 405 54.17 30.54 -3.26
C SER A 405 54.71 29.32 -4.04
N ASP A 406 55.34 28.36 -3.35
CA ASP A 406 55.85 27.11 -3.96
C ASP A 406 54.77 26.03 -4.10
N SER A 407 53.70 26.08 -3.29
CA SER A 407 52.58 25.13 -3.41
C SER A 407 51.74 25.38 -4.67
N ASP A 408 51.46 26.65 -5.00
CA ASP A 408 50.71 27.02 -6.21
C ASP A 408 51.48 26.69 -7.49
N SER A 409 52.81 26.88 -7.50
CA SER A 409 53.64 26.57 -8.67
C SER A 409 53.71 25.07 -8.96
N SER A 410 53.76 24.24 -7.91
CA SER A 410 53.74 22.77 -8.03
C SER A 410 52.38 22.25 -8.51
N ILE A 411 51.26 22.77 -7.98
CA ILE A 411 49.90 22.41 -8.44
C ILE A 411 49.67 22.80 -9.90
N LEU A 412 50.14 23.98 -10.33
CA LEU A 412 50.05 24.42 -11.73
C LEU A 412 50.87 23.53 -12.67
N SER A 413 52.07 23.12 -12.25
CA SER A 413 52.92 22.17 -13.00
C SER A 413 52.23 20.81 -13.16
N GLU A 414 51.73 20.24 -12.06
CA GLU A 414 51.02 18.96 -12.08
C GLU A 414 49.71 19.00 -12.90
N THR A 415 49.00 20.13 -12.84
CA THR A 415 47.78 20.34 -13.65
C THR A 415 48.11 20.36 -15.14
N SER A 416 49.18 21.06 -15.51
CA SER A 416 49.67 21.11 -16.89
C SER A 416 50.12 19.73 -17.38
N GLU A 417 50.83 18.97 -16.54
CA GLU A 417 51.24 17.60 -16.86
C GLU A 417 50.03 16.69 -17.08
N LEU A 418 49.05 16.70 -16.16
CA LEU A 418 47.82 15.92 -16.31
C LEU A 418 47.07 16.30 -17.60
N ALA A 419 46.89 17.59 -17.86
CA ALA A 419 46.23 18.07 -19.08
C ALA A 419 46.96 17.61 -20.36
N SER A 420 48.30 17.64 -20.36
CA SER A 420 49.10 17.18 -21.50
C SER A 420 48.90 15.68 -21.77
N LYS A 421 48.86 14.86 -20.72
CA LYS A 421 48.64 13.41 -20.81
C LYS A 421 47.21 13.07 -21.20
N MET A 422 46.23 13.83 -20.72
CA MET A 422 44.84 13.69 -21.16
C MET A 422 44.72 13.96 -22.67
N LYS A 423 45.40 14.98 -23.21
CA LYS A 423 45.39 15.27 -24.66
C LYS A 423 46.00 14.16 -25.52
N THR A 424 46.96 13.40 -24.99
CA THR A 424 47.60 12.30 -25.71
C THR A 424 46.87 10.96 -25.54
N SER A 425 46.02 10.81 -24.52
CA SER A 425 45.20 9.62 -24.31
C SER A 425 44.27 9.36 -25.50
N ILE A 426 44.28 8.12 -25.99
CA ILE A 426 43.42 7.68 -27.10
C ILE A 426 41.94 7.85 -26.73
N GLY A 427 41.55 7.46 -25.51
CA GLY A 427 40.17 7.56 -25.05
C GLY A 427 39.64 8.99 -24.99
N VAL A 428 40.48 9.94 -24.55
CA VAL A 428 40.13 11.37 -24.52
C VAL A 428 40.04 11.93 -25.94
N ARG A 429 41.01 11.60 -26.81
CA ARG A 429 40.99 12.05 -28.21
C ARG A 429 39.76 11.55 -28.95
N ASP A 430 39.31 10.34 -28.64
CA ASP A 430 38.14 9.75 -29.23
C ASP A 430 36.84 10.40 -28.75
N MET A 431 36.74 10.68 -27.44
CA MET A 431 35.60 11.37 -26.84
C MET A 431 35.36 12.77 -27.43
N PHE A 432 36.43 13.47 -27.81
CA PHE A 432 36.36 14.79 -28.46
C PHE A 432 36.57 14.74 -29.97
N ARG A 433 36.36 13.59 -30.61
CA ARG A 433 36.49 13.45 -32.06
C ARG A 433 35.53 14.41 -32.76
N GLY A 434 36.04 15.20 -33.71
CA GLY A 434 35.26 16.21 -34.44
C GLY A 434 35.04 17.54 -33.71
N ALA A 435 35.40 17.66 -32.43
CA ALA A 435 35.34 18.93 -31.72
C ALA A 435 36.44 19.89 -32.20
N ASN A 436 36.16 21.20 -32.18
CA ASN A 436 37.15 22.23 -32.49
C ASN A 436 38.38 22.09 -31.54
N PRO A 437 39.62 22.00 -32.05
CA PRO A 437 40.81 21.74 -31.23
C PRO A 437 41.02 22.74 -30.09
N VAL A 438 40.69 24.01 -30.30
CA VAL A 438 40.82 25.05 -29.27
C VAL A 438 39.81 24.83 -28.15
N LYS A 439 38.54 24.58 -28.49
CA LYS A 439 37.50 24.29 -27.50
C LYS A 439 37.81 23.01 -26.72
N ARG A 440 38.23 21.96 -27.42
CA ARG A 440 38.66 20.70 -26.80
C ARG A 440 39.76 20.94 -25.76
N ASP A 441 40.83 21.62 -26.15
CA ASP A 441 41.99 21.80 -25.27
C ASP A 441 41.65 22.67 -24.05
N LEU A 442 40.76 23.65 -24.19
CA LEU A 442 40.22 24.42 -23.07
C LEU A 442 39.42 23.54 -22.11
N ILE A 443 38.56 22.66 -22.61
CA ILE A 443 37.79 21.72 -21.78
C ILE A 443 38.73 20.75 -21.04
N ILE A 444 39.71 20.18 -21.74
CA ILE A 444 40.67 19.25 -21.12
C ILE A 444 41.50 19.95 -20.02
N ASN A 445 41.99 21.16 -20.28
CA ASN A 445 42.73 21.94 -19.28
C ASN A 445 41.85 22.23 -18.05
N SER A 446 40.58 22.60 -18.27
CA SER A 446 39.65 22.86 -17.18
C SER A 446 39.33 21.60 -16.38
N LEU A 447 39.14 20.47 -17.05
CA LEU A 447 38.86 19.19 -16.40
C LEU A 447 40.06 18.72 -15.54
N ALA A 448 41.29 18.84 -16.05
CA ALA A 448 42.50 18.54 -15.29
C ALA A 448 42.64 19.45 -14.05
N GLY A 449 42.36 20.76 -14.21
CA GLY A 449 42.40 21.71 -13.11
C GLY A 449 41.31 21.48 -12.06
N LEU A 450 40.12 21.02 -12.47
CA LEU A 450 39.07 20.61 -11.53
C LEU A 450 39.45 19.34 -10.78
N TYR A 451 39.96 18.32 -11.48
CA TYR A 451 40.39 17.07 -10.86
C TYR A 451 41.46 17.27 -9.79
N LYS A 452 42.43 18.15 -10.02
CA LYS A 452 43.50 18.46 -9.05
C LYS A 452 43.03 19.26 -7.82
N LYS A 453 41.82 19.85 -7.87
CA LYS A 453 41.21 20.57 -6.75
C LYS A 453 40.30 19.69 -5.89
N LEU A 454 39.94 18.50 -6.38
CA LEU A 454 39.21 17.46 -5.65
C LEU A 454 40.18 16.67 -4.78
#